data_AF-A0A2J6SAX1-F1
#
_entry.id   AF-A0A2J6SAX1-F1
#
_cell.length_a   1.000
_cell.length_b   1.000
_cell.length_c   1.000
_cell.angle_alpha   90.00
_cell.angle_beta   90.00
_cell.angle_gamma   90.00
#
_symmetry.space_group_name_H-M   'P 1'
#
loop_
_entity.id
_entity.type
_entity.pdbx_description
1 polymer ?
#
loop_
_entity_poly.entity_id
_entity_poly.type
_entity_poly.pdbx_seq_one_letter_code
_entity_poly.pdbx_strand_id
1 'polypeptide(L)'
;MERAGDESMEEDVFLQDDLSPTIAEHAIQCQSLFHKHMAMPEIVPDPTIMDDQLARFSLWASNMDVYGPLNVSLDYRLRFSPTAADIIHQLLDIICDTLLSCEYFPYHVRMD
;
A
#
# COMPACT_ATOMS: atom_id res chain seq x y z
N MET A 1 -31.88 -30.95 -37.30
CA MET A 1 -30.49 -31.26 -37.69
C MET A 1 -30.10 -30.08 -38.56
N GLU A 2 -29.29 -29.13 -38.12
CA GLU A 2 -27.91 -29.29 -37.65
C GLU A 2 -27.59 -28.43 -36.41
N ARG A 3 -26.65 -28.94 -35.61
CA ARG A 3 -25.95 -28.27 -34.50
C ARG A 3 -24.73 -27.54 -35.06
N ALA A 4 -24.48 -26.33 -34.59
CA ALA A 4 -23.16 -25.74 -34.35
C ALA A 4 -23.41 -24.66 -33.29
N GLY A 5 -22.91 -24.71 -32.05
CA GLY A 5 -21.64 -25.23 -31.62
C GLY A 5 -20.56 -24.20 -31.92
N ASP A 6 -20.62 -23.05 -31.25
CA ASP A 6 -19.48 -22.13 -31.16
C ASP A 6 -19.26 -21.81 -29.67
N GLU A 7 -18.26 -22.50 -29.13
CA GLU A 7 -17.71 -22.34 -27.80
C GLU A 7 -16.64 -21.23 -27.84
N SER A 8 -16.42 -20.63 -26.68
CA SER A 8 -15.28 -19.77 -26.33
C SER A 8 -15.25 -18.36 -26.93
N MET A 9 -15.83 -17.43 -26.21
CA MET A 9 -15.14 -16.19 -25.87
C MET A 9 -15.38 -15.96 -24.37
N GLU A 10 -14.71 -16.78 -23.55
CA GLU A 10 -14.39 -16.36 -22.20
C GLU A 10 -13.43 -15.19 -22.39
N GLU A 11 -13.95 -13.98 -22.32
CA GLU A 11 -13.14 -12.77 -22.38
C GLU A 11 -12.07 -12.91 -21.28
N ASP A 12 -10.82 -13.01 -21.73
CA ASP A 12 -9.60 -12.81 -20.96
C ASP A 12 -9.57 -11.40 -20.36
N VAL A 13 -10.48 -11.12 -19.41
CA VAL A 13 -10.50 -9.90 -18.58
C VAL A 13 -9.48 -10.07 -17.45
N PHE A 14 -8.23 -10.35 -17.78
CA PHE A 14 -7.11 -10.38 -16.83
C PHE A 14 -5.86 -9.69 -17.36
N LEU A 15 -6.03 -8.66 -18.19
CA LEU A 15 -4.99 -7.71 -18.54
C LEU A 15 -5.40 -6.31 -18.05
N GLN A 16 -5.59 -6.15 -16.74
CA GLN A 16 -5.50 -4.82 -16.15
C GLN A 16 -4.00 -4.52 -16.00
N ASP A 17 -3.54 -3.75 -16.98
CA ASP A 17 -2.28 -2.99 -17.09
C ASP A 17 -1.39 -3.00 -15.84
N ASP A 18 -0.18 -3.52 -16.01
CA ASP A 18 0.91 -3.73 -15.04
C ASP A 18 1.52 -2.42 -14.48
N LEU A 19 0.71 -1.37 -14.29
CA LEU A 19 1.18 -0.02 -13.94
C LEU A 19 0.90 0.38 -12.48
N SER A 20 -0.09 -0.23 -11.82
CA SER A 20 -0.32 0.04 -10.39
C SER A 20 0.64 -0.81 -9.55
N PRO A 21 1.31 -0.22 -8.54
CA PRO A 21 2.15 -1.00 -7.64
C PRO A 21 1.32 -2.09 -6.96
N THR A 22 1.93 -3.22 -6.65
CA THR A 22 1.33 -4.21 -5.75
C THR A 22 1.11 -3.62 -4.36
N ILE A 23 0.23 -4.22 -3.56
CA ILE A 23 0.02 -3.82 -2.17
C ILE A 23 1.33 -3.94 -1.40
N ALA A 24 2.12 -5.00 -1.65
CA ALA A 24 3.45 -5.14 -1.09
C ALA A 24 4.39 -3.98 -1.45
N GLU A 25 4.48 -3.59 -2.72
CA GLU A 25 5.32 -2.46 -3.15
C GLU A 25 4.83 -1.14 -2.54
N HIS A 26 3.53 -0.92 -2.48
CA HIS A 26 2.96 0.28 -1.89
C HIS A 26 3.24 0.35 -0.38
N ALA A 27 3.15 -0.79 0.34
CA ALA A 27 3.51 -0.87 1.74
C ALA A 27 5.01 -0.62 2.00
N ILE A 28 5.90 -1.01 1.07
CA ILE A 28 7.34 -0.68 1.11
C ILE A 28 7.56 0.83 0.99
N GLN A 29 6.77 1.53 0.17
CA GLN A 29 6.84 2.99 0.07
C GLN A 29 6.45 3.64 1.40
N CYS A 30 5.35 3.21 2.04
CA CYS A 30 4.99 3.69 3.38
C CYS A 30 6.12 3.45 4.39
N GLN A 31 6.70 2.24 4.43
CA GLN A 31 7.77 1.89 5.36
C GLN A 31 9.03 2.75 5.14
N SER A 32 9.36 3.05 3.89
CA SER A 32 10.48 3.93 3.53
C SER A 32 10.25 5.36 4.04
N LEU A 33 9.02 5.87 3.94
CA LEU A 33 8.65 7.18 4.47
C LEU A 33 8.73 7.23 6.01
N PHE A 34 8.27 6.18 6.71
CA PHE A 34 8.43 6.08 8.16
C PHE A 34 9.90 6.23 8.59
N HIS A 35 10.79 5.44 7.99
CA HIS A 35 12.22 5.50 8.31
C HIS A 35 12.84 6.87 7.98
N LYS A 36 12.42 7.49 6.87
CA LYS A 36 12.85 8.84 6.49
C LYS A 36 12.45 9.88 7.55
N HIS A 37 11.22 9.81 8.07
CA HIS A 37 10.75 10.71 9.13
C HIS A 37 11.44 10.47 10.47
N MET A 38 11.74 9.23 10.83
CA MET A 38 12.52 8.91 12.03
C MET A 38 13.93 9.52 12.00
N ALA A 39 14.53 9.64 10.81
CA ALA A 39 15.82 10.28 10.63
C ALA A 39 15.76 11.83 10.72
N MET A 40 14.57 12.43 10.83
CA MET A 40 14.35 13.88 10.94
C MET A 40 13.80 14.28 12.32
N PRO A 41 14.66 14.39 13.36
CA PRO A 41 14.24 14.67 14.73
C PRO A 41 13.61 16.05 14.94
N GLU A 42 13.69 16.95 13.95
CA GLU A 42 13.11 18.31 14.02
C GLU A 42 11.61 18.35 13.71
N ILE A 43 11.02 17.24 13.24
CA ILE A 43 9.64 17.18 12.74
C ILE A 43 8.67 16.61 13.78
N VAL A 44 9.10 15.66 14.59
CA VAL A 44 8.23 14.95 15.54
C VAL A 44 8.60 15.37 16.98
N PRO A 45 7.67 15.98 17.74
CA PRO A 45 7.94 16.44 19.11
C PRO A 45 8.35 15.33 20.08
N ASP A 46 7.93 14.10 19.79
CA ASP A 46 8.26 12.89 20.55
C ASP A 46 8.62 11.76 19.59
N PRO A 47 9.90 11.31 19.56
CA PRO A 47 10.35 10.26 18.65
C PRO A 47 9.60 8.93 18.88
N THR A 48 9.10 8.68 20.09
CA THR A 48 8.41 7.44 20.42
C THR A 48 7.09 7.29 19.67
N ILE A 49 6.43 8.39 19.28
CA ILE A 49 5.18 8.35 18.52
C ILE A 49 5.41 7.71 17.15
N MET A 50 6.49 8.07 16.47
CA MET A 50 6.79 7.54 15.13
C MET A 50 7.18 6.06 15.21
N ASP A 51 7.95 5.67 16.22
CA ASP A 51 8.25 4.26 16.54
C ASP A 51 6.97 3.44 16.73
N ASP A 52 6.06 3.98 17.53
CA ASP A 52 4.77 3.38 17.84
C ASP A 52 3.89 3.18 16.59
N GLN A 53 3.91 4.14 15.65
CA GLN A 53 3.16 4.01 14.40
C GLN A 53 3.81 2.99 13.46
N LEU A 54 5.13 3.00 13.32
CA LEU A 54 5.85 2.01 12.52
C LEU A 54 5.67 0.59 13.06
N ALA A 55 5.66 0.41 14.38
CA ALA A 55 5.41 -0.87 15.02
C ALA A 55 3.99 -1.39 14.71
N ARG A 56 2.97 -0.52 14.79
CA ARG A 56 1.58 -0.86 14.44
C ARG A 56 1.45 -1.24 12.95
N PHE A 57 2.07 -0.46 12.06
CA PHE A 57 2.08 -0.74 10.63
C PHE A 57 2.74 -2.09 10.31
N SER A 58 3.90 -2.34 10.90
CA SER A 58 4.65 -3.59 10.72
C SER A 58 3.88 -4.81 11.23
N LEU A 59 3.19 -4.67 12.37
CA LEU A 59 2.33 -5.72 12.91
C LEU A 59 1.14 -6.02 11.99
N TRP A 60 0.48 -5.00 11.45
CA TRP A 60 -0.58 -5.19 10.46
C TRP A 60 -0.04 -5.91 9.21
N ALA A 61 1.09 -5.45 8.66
CA ALA A 61 1.68 -6.04 7.46
C ALA A 61 2.03 -7.52 7.66
N SER A 62 2.57 -7.88 8.84
CA SER A 62 2.84 -9.26 9.20
C SER A 62 1.56 -10.08 9.38
N ASN A 63 0.55 -9.57 10.08
CA ASN A 63 -0.70 -10.30 10.33
C ASN A 63 -1.51 -10.55 9.05
N MET A 64 -1.33 -9.68 8.06
CA MET A 64 -2.03 -9.78 6.79
C MET A 64 -1.22 -10.52 5.71
N ASP A 65 -0.01 -10.98 6.02
CA ASP A 65 0.91 -11.59 5.06
C ASP A 65 1.15 -10.68 3.84
N VAL A 66 1.30 -9.36 4.05
CA VAL A 66 1.52 -8.39 2.95
C VAL A 66 2.74 -8.79 2.11
N TYR A 67 3.84 -9.12 2.79
CA TYR A 67 5.09 -9.57 2.15
C TYR A 67 5.19 -11.11 2.08
N GLY A 68 4.08 -11.82 2.26
CA GLY A 68 4.05 -13.27 2.24
C GLY A 68 4.43 -13.83 0.87
N PRO A 69 4.96 -15.07 0.80
CA PRO A 69 5.28 -15.69 -0.47
C PRO A 69 4.02 -16.10 -1.25
N LEU A 70 4.05 -15.91 -2.57
CA LEU A 70 3.12 -16.55 -3.52
C LEU A 70 1.65 -16.49 -3.08
N ASN A 71 1.07 -17.65 -2.75
CA ASN A 71 -0.35 -17.84 -2.55
C ASN A 71 -0.86 -17.43 -1.16
N VAL A 72 0.04 -17.08 -0.23
CA VAL A 72 -0.34 -16.54 1.07
C VAL A 72 -0.28 -15.01 1.11
N SER A 73 0.33 -14.38 0.10
CA SER A 73 0.46 -12.92 0.04
C SER A 73 -0.91 -12.24 0.01
N LEU A 74 -0.99 -11.04 0.58
CA LEU A 74 -2.22 -10.25 0.54
C LEU A 74 -2.65 -9.95 -0.91
N ASP A 75 -1.70 -9.59 -1.78
CA ASP A 75 -1.91 -9.40 -3.21
C ASP A 75 -2.58 -10.62 -3.85
N TYR A 76 -2.04 -11.81 -3.61
CA TYR A 76 -2.63 -13.02 -4.16
C TYR A 76 -4.02 -13.26 -3.59
N ARG A 77 -4.23 -13.11 -2.28
CA ARG A 77 -5.54 -13.31 -1.65
C ARG A 77 -6.62 -12.38 -2.20
N LEU A 78 -6.25 -11.16 -2.61
CA LEU A 78 -7.17 -10.14 -3.12
C LEU A 78 -7.24 -10.08 -4.66
N ARG A 79 -6.51 -10.92 -5.39
CA ARG A 79 -6.44 -10.91 -6.87
C ARG A 79 -7.78 -11.01 -7.61
N PHE A 80 -8.84 -11.52 -6.95
CA PHE A 80 -10.19 -11.60 -7.52
C PHE A 80 -11.18 -10.63 -6.84
N SER A 81 -10.68 -9.72 -6.02
CA SER A 81 -11.45 -8.70 -5.31
C SER A 81 -10.82 -7.33 -5.54
N PRO A 82 -10.95 -6.76 -6.76
CA PRO A 82 -10.36 -5.47 -7.10
C PRO A 82 -10.80 -4.36 -6.15
N THR A 83 -12.07 -4.34 -5.75
CA THR A 83 -12.58 -3.37 -4.76
C THR A 83 -11.86 -3.46 -3.41
N ALA A 84 -11.54 -4.65 -2.93
CA ALA A 84 -10.82 -4.80 -1.66
C ALA A 84 -9.37 -4.35 -1.82
N ALA A 85 -8.71 -4.69 -2.94
CA ALA A 85 -7.37 -4.22 -3.24
C ALA A 85 -7.31 -2.69 -3.31
N ASP A 86 -8.24 -2.05 -4.03
CA ASP A 86 -8.35 -0.59 -4.14
C ASP A 86 -8.53 0.09 -2.78
N ILE A 87 -9.32 -0.49 -1.87
CA ILE A 87 -9.48 0.05 -0.51
C ILE A 87 -8.16 -0.01 0.25
N ILE A 88 -7.40 -1.10 0.11
CA ILE A 88 -6.07 -1.20 0.74
C ILE A 88 -5.11 -0.16 0.16
N HIS A 89 -5.09 0.03 -1.17
CA HIS A 89 -4.28 1.09 -1.79
C HIS A 89 -4.66 2.48 -1.25
N GLN A 90 -5.95 2.81 -1.20
CA GLN A 90 -6.42 4.09 -0.65
C GLN A 90 -6.00 4.31 0.82
N LEU A 91 -6.02 3.25 1.63
CA LEU A 91 -5.56 3.34 3.02
C LEU A 91 -4.05 3.56 3.11
N LEU A 92 -3.26 2.92 2.24
CA LEU A 92 -1.82 3.14 2.15
C LEU A 92 -1.48 4.54 1.63
N ASP A 93 -2.24 5.06 0.66
CA ASP A 93 -2.11 6.44 0.16
C ASP A 93 -2.30 7.45 1.31
N ILE A 94 -3.34 7.27 2.13
CA ILE A 94 -3.58 8.14 3.30
C ILE A 94 -2.38 8.15 4.25
N ILE A 95 -1.73 7.00 4.48
CA ILE A 95 -0.52 6.92 5.31
C ILE A 95 0.63 7.68 4.65
N CYS A 96 0.89 7.45 3.37
CA CYS A 96 1.91 8.14 2.60
C CYS A 96 1.72 9.67 2.62
N ASP A 97 0.52 10.14 2.29
CA ASP A 97 0.17 11.56 2.25
C ASP A 97 0.32 12.21 3.62
N THR A 98 -0.09 11.52 4.69
CA THR A 98 0.07 12.01 6.06
C THR A 98 1.54 12.17 6.41
N LEU A 99 2.38 11.17 6.12
CA LEU A 99 3.82 11.23 6.35
C LEU A 99 4.45 12.38 5.55
N LEU A 100 4.18 12.47 4.25
CA LEU A 100 4.68 13.54 3.40
C LEU A 100 4.24 14.93 3.88
N SER A 101 3.01 15.09 4.36
CA SER A 101 2.53 16.36 4.92
C SER A 101 3.34 16.82 6.14
N CYS A 102 3.82 15.88 6.96
CA CYS A 102 4.72 16.19 8.07
C CYS A 102 6.10 16.68 7.58
N GLU A 103 6.52 16.33 6.37
CA GLU A 103 7.78 16.83 5.78
C GLU A 103 7.67 18.29 5.34
N TYR A 104 6.49 18.74 4.89
CA TYR A 104 6.28 20.10 4.40
C TYR A 104 5.99 21.13 5.51
N PHE A 105 5.38 20.71 6.63
CA PHE A 105 5.14 21.57 7.80
C PHE A 105 6.37 22.29 8.40
N PRO A 106 7.55 21.65 8.59
CA PRO A 106 8.73 22.32 9.14
C PRO A 106 9.28 23.45 8.25
N TYR A 107 8.97 23.46 6.96
CA TYR A 107 9.39 24.52 6.04
C TYR A 107 8.48 25.77 6.10
N HIS A 108 7.20 25.61 6.46
CA HIS A 108 6.27 26.74 6.57
C HIS A 108 6.44 27.52 7.88
N VAL A 109 6.75 26.86 9.00
CA VAL A 109 6.97 27.55 10.29
C VAL A 109 8.30 28.30 10.36
N ARG A 110 9.27 27.98 9.47
CA ARG A 110 10.61 28.61 9.45
C ARG A 110 10.70 29.92 8.64
N MET A 111 9.62 30.35 7.99
CA MET A 111 9.59 31.60 7.20
C MET A 111 8.84 32.76 7.86
N ASP A 112 8.44 32.62 9.14
CA ASP A 112 7.79 33.67 9.93
C ASP A 112 8.70 34.25 11.03
#